data_AF-A0A173TUG4-F1
#
_entry.id   AF-A0A173TUG4-F1
#
_cell.length_a   1.000
_cell.length_b   1.000
_cell.length_c   1.000
_cell.angle_alpha   90.00
_cell.angle_beta   90.00
_cell.angle_gamma   90.00
#
_symmetry.space_group_name_H-M   'P 1'
#
loop_
_entity.id
_entity.type
_entity.pdbx_description
1 polymer ?
#
loop_
_entity_poly.entity_id
_entity_poly.type
_entity_poly.pdbx_seq_one_letter_code
_entity_poly.pdbx_strand_id
1 'polypeptide(L)'
;MILDYEYPVVYFNGDDYEDSDVINKAGQIELLQISQEPYEAIVNAEGYSFHILFGSKTGGNFLCIPGWRMGCELSYLSDVFWNQRSILGDDQRFGYETATAVAYALNKLKTVIE
;
A
#
# COMPACT_ATOMS: atom_id res chain seq x y z
N MET A 1 17.74 -1.30 -4.82
CA MET A 1 17.79 0.03 -4.15
C MET A 1 16.72 0.03 -3.07
N ILE A 2 16.99 0.61 -1.91
CA ILE A 2 16.03 0.68 -0.79
C ILE A 2 15.52 2.12 -0.66
N LEU A 3 14.21 2.28 -0.47
CA LEU A 3 13.55 3.55 -0.19
C LEU A 3 12.86 3.48 1.17
N ASP A 4 13.11 4.45 2.03
CA ASP A 4 12.34 4.63 3.25
C ASP A 4 11.11 5.51 2.98
N TYR A 5 10.02 5.23 3.69
CA TYR A 5 8.81 6.04 3.67
C TYR A 5 8.09 6.01 5.02
N GLU A 6 7.25 7.03 5.24
CA GLU A 6 6.40 7.13 6.42
C GLU A 6 4.93 7.04 6.02
N TYR A 7 4.10 6.56 6.94
CA TYR A 7 2.66 6.48 6.77
C TYR A 7 1.93 6.66 8.12
N PRO A 8 0.83 7.43 8.14
CA PRO A 8 0.01 7.59 9.32
C PRO A 8 -0.94 6.40 9.50
N VAL A 9 -1.18 6.01 10.75
CA VAL A 9 -2.24 5.10 11.15
C VAL A 9 -3.13 5.81 12.16
N VAL A 10 -4.43 5.85 11.89
CA VAL A 10 -5.43 6.46 12.77
C VAL A 10 -6.08 5.38 13.63
N TYR A 11 -6.04 5.56 14.94
CA TYR A 11 -6.74 4.75 15.92
C TYR A 11 -7.91 5.56 16.48
N PHE A 12 -9.12 5.01 16.39
CA PHE A 12 -10.31 5.63 16.98
C PHE A 12 -10.54 5.04 18.37
N ASN A 13 -10.54 5.90 19.39
CA ASN A 13 -10.71 5.51 20.78
C ASN A 13 -12.21 5.63 21.15
N GLY A 14 -12.86 4.49 21.38
CA GLY A 14 -14.29 4.47 21.73
C GLY A 14 -15.23 4.76 20.56
N ASP A 15 -16.46 5.17 20.88
CA ASP A 15 -17.54 5.39 19.90
C ASP A 15 -17.58 6.84 19.34
N ASP A 16 -16.72 7.72 19.84
CA ASP A 16 -16.71 9.15 19.47
C ASP A 16 -15.55 9.45 18.51
N TYR A 17 -15.87 9.82 17.26
CA TYR A 17 -14.88 10.05 16.20
C TYR A 17 -13.93 11.24 16.47
N GLU A 18 -14.20 12.03 17.51
CA GLU A 18 -13.35 13.14 17.95
C GLU A 18 -12.18 12.69 18.83
N ASP A 19 -12.22 11.48 19.41
CA ASP A 19 -11.12 10.89 20.17
C ASP A 19 -10.34 9.92 19.27
N SER A 20 -9.37 10.46 18.52
CA SER A 20 -8.51 9.66 17.65
C SER A 20 -7.03 10.01 17.83
N ASP A 21 -6.21 8.96 17.84
CA ASP A 21 -4.76 9.06 17.86
C ASP A 21 -4.19 8.77 16.47
N VAL A 22 -3.27 9.61 16.01
CA VAL A 22 -2.53 9.36 14.77
C VAL A 22 -1.10 8.99 15.13
N ILE A 23 -0.71 7.77 14.78
CA ILE A 23 0.66 7.28 14.93
C ILE A 23 1.31 7.27 13.55
N ASN A 24 2.40 8.02 13.40
CA ASN A 24 3.23 7.94 12.20
C ASN A 24 4.18 6.75 12.32
N LYS A 25 4.12 5.85 11.34
CA LYS A 25 4.95 4.65 11.26
C LYS A 25 5.88 4.72 10.05
N ALA A 26 6.90 3.89 10.04
CA ALA A 26 7.87 3.80 8.95
C ALA A 26 7.80 2.44 8.25
N GLY A 27 8.10 2.45 6.96
CA GLY A 27 8.25 1.26 6.14
C GLY A 27 9.42 1.40 5.17
N GLN A 28 9.79 0.29 4.56
CA GLN A 28 10.88 0.25 3.57
C GLN A 28 10.42 -0.43 2.29
N ILE A 29 10.93 0.04 1.16
CA ILE A 29 10.65 -0.52 -0.16
C ILE A 29 11.95 -0.96 -0.79
N GLU A 30 12.06 -2.24 -1.11
CA GLU A 30 13.13 -2.76 -1.95
C GLU A 30 12.63 -2.82 -3.40
N LEU A 31 13.31 -2.07 -4.28
CA LEU A 31 12.98 -2.06 -5.71
C LEU A 31 13.56 -3.30 -6.40
N LEU A 32 12.72 -4.05 -7.12
CA LEU A 32 13.13 -5.24 -7.87
C LEU A 32 13.12 -4.99 -9.39
N GLN A 33 11.95 -4.72 -9.97
CA GLN A 33 11.77 -4.41 -11.40
C GLN A 33 10.95 -3.14 -11.55
N ILE A 34 11.61 -2.06 -11.98
CA ILE A 34 10.98 -0.73 -12.14
C ILE A 34 11.10 -0.16 -13.56
N SER A 35 11.78 -0.86 -14.47
CA SER A 35 12.01 -0.37 -15.83
C SER A 35 10.86 -0.61 -16.80
N GLN A 36 9.95 -1.53 -16.44
CA GLN A 36 8.85 -1.97 -17.29
C GLN A 36 7.73 -2.57 -16.42
N GLU A 37 6.49 -2.37 -16.85
CA GLU A 37 5.31 -3.04 -16.27
C GLU A 37 5.20 -4.53 -16.62
N PRO A 38 4.68 -5.37 -15.71
CA PRO A 38 4.33 -5.02 -14.33
C PRO A 38 5.57 -4.75 -13.48
N TYR A 39 5.49 -3.72 -12.65
CA TYR A 39 6.54 -3.36 -11.72
C TYR A 39 6.53 -4.31 -10.52
N GLU A 40 7.71 -4.55 -9.95
CA GLU A 40 7.91 -5.43 -8.81
C GLU A 40 8.71 -4.74 -7.71
N ALA A 41 8.23 -4.87 -6.47
CA ALA A 41 8.92 -4.38 -5.28
C ALA A 41 8.59 -5.25 -4.06
N ILE A 42 9.43 -5.17 -3.04
CA ILE A 42 9.13 -5.71 -1.71
C ILE A 42 8.85 -4.54 -0.77
N VAL A 43 7.67 -4.53 -0.16
CA VAL A 43 7.31 -3.59 0.90
C VAL A 43 7.50 -4.26 2.25
N ASN A 44 8.27 -3.66 3.14
CA ASN A 44 8.48 -4.13 4.50
C ASN A 44 7.81 -3.15 5.47
N ALA A 45 6.75 -3.60 6.14
CA ALA A 45 5.97 -2.81 7.07
C ALA A 45 5.12 -3.71 7.98
N GLU A 46 4.71 -3.20 9.15
CA GLU A 46 3.86 -3.92 10.12
C GLU A 46 4.38 -5.32 10.51
N GLY A 47 5.71 -5.53 10.48
CA GLY A 47 6.34 -6.82 10.78
C GLY A 47 6.25 -7.86 9.66
N TYR A 48 5.78 -7.48 8.48
CA TYR A 48 5.65 -8.34 7.31
C TYR A 48 6.46 -7.84 6.11
N SER A 49 6.69 -8.74 5.15
CA SER A 49 7.27 -8.45 3.83
C SER A 49 6.27 -8.81 2.74
N PHE A 50 5.84 -7.82 1.97
CA PHE A 50 4.87 -7.95 0.89
C PHE A 50 5.61 -7.89 -0.44
N HIS A 51 5.67 -9.01 -1.15
CA HIS A 51 6.06 -8.98 -2.55
C HIS A 51 4.86 -8.49 -3.37
N ILE A 52 4.99 -7.28 -3.91
CA ILE A 52 3.94 -6.62 -4.67
C ILE A 52 4.29 -6.61 -6.17
N LEU A 53 3.29 -6.90 -6.99
CA LEU A 53 3.30 -6.66 -8.43
C LEU A 53 2.20 -5.65 -8.74
N PHE A 54 2.53 -4.61 -9.49
CA PHE A 54 1.57 -3.55 -9.80
C PHE A 54 1.86 -2.93 -11.16
N GLY A 55 0.87 -2.28 -11.74
CA GLY A 55 1.00 -1.64 -13.05
C GLY A 55 -0.36 -1.33 -13.64
N SER A 56 -0.36 -1.11 -14.94
CA SER A 56 -1.54 -0.72 -15.69
C SER A 56 -2.13 -1.90 -16.45
N LYS A 57 -3.45 -1.86 -16.65
CA LYS A 57 -4.18 -2.73 -17.57
C LYS A 57 -5.20 -1.93 -18.35
N THR A 58 -5.84 -2.55 -19.34
CA THR A 58 -7.00 -1.94 -19.99
C THR A 58 -8.06 -1.58 -18.95
N GLY A 59 -8.34 -0.29 -18.81
CA GLY A 59 -9.39 0.22 -17.91
C GLY A 59 -8.98 0.47 -16.46
N GLY A 60 -7.70 0.48 -16.10
CA GLY A 60 -7.27 0.90 -14.76
C GLY A 60 -5.90 0.36 -14.35
N ASN A 61 -5.55 0.57 -13.07
CA ASN A 61 -4.32 0.04 -12.48
C ASN A 61 -4.65 -1.18 -11.62
N PHE A 62 -3.65 -2.00 -11.30
CA PHE A 62 -3.85 -3.16 -10.46
C PHE A 62 -2.71 -3.35 -9.46
N LEU A 63 -3.04 -4.08 -8.39
CA LEU A 63 -2.09 -4.62 -7.42
C LEU A 63 -2.32 -6.12 -7.27
N CYS A 64 -1.23 -6.87 -7.16
CA CYS A 64 -1.23 -8.28 -6.79
C CYS A 64 -0.17 -8.50 -5.70
N ILE A 65 -0.56 -9.23 -4.64
CA ILE A 65 0.33 -9.65 -3.55
C ILE A 65 0.22 -11.17 -3.44
N PRO A 66 1.01 -11.93 -4.21
CA PRO A 66 0.84 -13.38 -4.33
C PRO A 66 0.95 -14.12 -3.00
N GLY A 67 1.90 -13.72 -2.13
CA GLY A 67 2.11 -14.33 -0.81
C GLY A 67 0.90 -14.21 0.12
N TRP A 68 0.03 -13.24 -0.14
CA TRP A 68 -1.21 -12.99 0.61
C TRP A 68 -2.47 -13.45 -0.13
N ARG A 69 -2.31 -14.06 -1.32
CA ARG A 69 -3.40 -14.51 -2.19
C ARG A 69 -4.41 -13.39 -2.48
N MET A 70 -3.91 -12.18 -2.66
CA MET A 70 -4.71 -10.97 -2.79
C MET A 70 -4.39 -10.24 -4.10
N GLY A 71 -5.41 -9.71 -4.75
CA GLY A 71 -5.27 -8.75 -5.84
C GLY A 71 -6.47 -7.82 -5.89
N CYS A 72 -6.25 -6.58 -6.29
CA CYS A 72 -7.30 -5.56 -6.35
C CYS A 72 -7.03 -4.55 -7.48
N GLU A 73 -8.06 -3.83 -7.87
CA GLU A 73 -7.92 -2.65 -8.73
C GLU A 73 -7.24 -1.53 -7.92
N LEU A 74 -6.53 -0.65 -8.63
CA LEU A 74 -5.96 0.58 -8.10
C LEU A 74 -6.53 1.78 -8.87
N SER A 75 -6.64 2.92 -8.19
CA SER A 75 -6.76 4.25 -8.80
C SER A 75 -5.37 4.67 -9.28
N TYR A 76 -5.09 5.96 -9.39
CA TYR A 76 -3.71 6.43 -9.53
C TYR A 76 -2.88 6.04 -8.30
N LEU A 77 -1.59 5.77 -8.48
CA LEU A 77 -0.71 5.38 -7.36
C LEU A 77 -0.68 6.44 -6.24
N SER A 78 -0.88 7.71 -6.59
CA SER A 78 -0.97 8.83 -5.63
C SER A 78 -2.31 8.94 -4.89
N ASP A 79 -3.34 8.20 -5.31
CA ASP A 79 -4.65 8.18 -4.64
C ASP A 79 -4.63 7.19 -3.48
N VAL A 80 -3.95 7.60 -2.40
CA VAL A 80 -3.73 6.78 -1.20
C VAL A 80 -5.05 6.34 -0.58
N PHE A 81 -6.04 7.23 -0.48
CA PHE A 81 -7.32 6.92 0.16
C PHE A 81 -8.07 5.81 -0.58
N TRP A 82 -8.18 5.92 -1.91
CA TRP A 82 -8.87 4.93 -2.70
C TRP A 82 -8.11 3.59 -2.70
N ASN A 83 -6.79 3.64 -2.89
CA ASN A 83 -5.96 2.44 -2.91
C ASN A 83 -5.99 1.70 -1.57
N GLN A 84 -5.92 2.42 -0.44
CA GLN A 84 -6.01 1.85 0.90
C GLN A 84 -7.33 1.10 1.10
N ARG A 85 -8.46 1.65 0.64
CA ARG A 85 -9.76 0.96 0.71
C ARG A 85 -9.85 -0.25 -0.19
N SER A 86 -9.34 -0.15 -1.42
CA SER A 86 -9.30 -1.28 -2.34
C SER A 86 -8.46 -2.44 -1.81
N ILE A 87 -7.33 -2.11 -1.17
CA ILE A 87 -6.42 -3.09 -0.55
C ILE A 87 -7.03 -3.71 0.72
N LEU A 88 -7.68 -2.90 1.55
CA LEU A 88 -8.35 -3.38 2.76
C LEU A 88 -9.44 -4.40 2.43
N GLY A 89 -10.18 -4.15 1.34
CA GLY A 89 -11.28 -5.01 0.88
C GLY A 89 -12.44 -5.09 1.88
N ASP A 90 -13.51 -5.78 1.47
CA ASP A 90 -14.70 -5.92 2.31
C ASP A 90 -14.51 -6.88 3.49
N ASP A 91 -13.63 -7.87 3.35
CA ASP A 91 -13.37 -8.87 4.40
C ASP A 91 -12.33 -8.41 5.45
N GLN A 92 -11.71 -7.25 5.22
CA GLN A 92 -10.71 -6.61 6.07
C GLN A 92 -9.53 -7.51 6.47
N ARG A 93 -9.30 -8.63 5.76
CA ARG A 93 -8.29 -9.63 6.14
C ARG A 93 -6.87 -9.11 6.03
N PHE A 94 -6.65 -8.14 5.15
CA PHE A 94 -5.33 -7.53 4.99
C PHE A 94 -4.96 -6.67 6.20
N GLY A 95 -5.94 -6.15 6.94
CA GLY A 95 -5.75 -5.27 8.09
C GLY A 95 -5.60 -3.80 7.69
N TYR A 96 -6.14 -2.90 8.51
CA TYR A 96 -6.16 -1.46 8.24
C TYR A 96 -4.75 -0.87 8.15
N GLU A 97 -3.87 -1.22 9.09
CA GLU A 97 -2.50 -0.72 9.15
C GLU A 97 -1.68 -1.17 7.95
N THR A 98 -1.74 -2.47 7.65
CA THR A 98 -1.09 -3.10 6.50
C THR A 98 -1.56 -2.50 5.18
N ALA A 99 -2.88 -2.31 5.02
CA ALA A 99 -3.44 -1.69 3.82
C ALA A 99 -2.96 -0.25 3.65
N THR A 100 -2.88 0.49 4.75
CA THR A 100 -2.37 1.86 4.77
C THR A 100 -0.88 1.88 4.40
N ALA A 101 -0.08 0.98 4.98
CA ALA A 101 1.34 0.87 4.68
C ALA A 101 1.61 0.60 3.19
N VAL A 102 0.87 -0.32 2.57
CA VAL A 102 1.03 -0.64 1.13
C VAL A 102 0.54 0.51 0.25
N ALA A 103 -0.57 1.18 0.58
CA ALA A 103 -1.07 2.32 -0.18
C ALA A 103 -0.07 3.49 -0.20
N TYR A 104 0.55 3.80 0.93
CA TYR A 104 1.61 4.81 1.00
C TYR A 104 2.88 4.37 0.27
N ALA A 105 3.23 3.08 0.29
CA ALA A 105 4.34 2.55 -0.50
C ALA A 105 4.11 2.75 -2.02
N LEU A 106 2.90 2.49 -2.52
CA LEU A 106 2.53 2.74 -3.91
C LEU A 106 2.67 4.22 -4.29
N ASN A 107 2.21 5.13 -3.42
CA ASN A 107 2.41 6.57 -3.63
C ASN A 107 3.89 6.96 -3.66
N LYS A 108 4.73 6.34 -2.83
CA LYS A 108 6.18 6.56 -2.85
C LYS A 108 6.81 6.03 -4.15
N LEU A 109 6.42 4.84 -4.59
CA LEU A 109 6.91 4.19 -5.81
C LEU A 109 6.64 5.01 -7.07
N LYS A 110 5.53 5.76 -7.11
CA LYS A 110 5.24 6.74 -8.17
C LYS A 110 6.43 7.66 -8.46
N THR A 111 7.12 8.14 -7.42
CA THR A 111 8.24 9.09 -7.54
C THR A 111 9.50 8.51 -8.20
N VAL A 112 9.50 7.21 -8.47
CA VAL A 112 10.65 6.48 -9.03
C VAL A 112 10.36 5.92 -10.42
N ILE A 113 9.09 5.67 -10.75
CA ILE A 113 8.68 5.07 -12.02
C ILE A 113 8.08 6.08 -13.01
N GLU A 114 7.70 7.27 -12.53
CA GLU A 114 7.25 8.43 -13.33
C GLU A 114 8.22 9.61 -13.19
#